data_AF-A0A7S2AKH6-F1
#
_entry.id   AF-A0A7S2AKH6-F1
#
_cell.length_a   1.000
_cell.length_b   1.000
_cell.length_c   1.000
_cell.angle_alpha   90.00
_cell.angle_beta   90.00
_cell.angle_gamma   90.00
#
_symmetry.space_group_name_H-M   'P 1'
#
loop_
_entity.id
_entity.type
_entity.pdbx_description
1 polymer ?
#
loop_
_entity_poly.entity_id
_entity_poly.type
_entity_poly.pdbx_seq_one_letter_code
_entity_poly.pdbx_strand_id
1 'polypeptide(L)'
;VYPEVGLEPVAYFLSFARLAPVQAVWWGHPDTTGVPTIDYFVSSDVETSTADSMYSERLVRLKGLGAFFLRPQFVGPAVDIITLRENIRQQMNLPKKFRFYLCPQALFKFHPTFDDVLLDILD
;
A
#
# COMPACT_ATOMS: atom_id res chain seq x y z
N VAL A 1 10.85 17.22 -3.91
CA VAL A 1 9.70 16.39 -3.48
C VAL A 1 10.26 15.03 -3.08
N TYR A 2 9.89 14.54 -1.91
CA TYR A 2 10.28 13.22 -1.40
C TYR A 2 9.20 12.20 -1.82
N PRO A 3 9.53 11.08 -2.48
CA PRO A 3 8.53 10.05 -2.81
C PRO A 3 7.93 9.37 -1.57
N GLU A 4 8.70 9.30 -0.50
CA GLU A 4 8.32 8.83 0.83
C GLU A 4 9.30 9.42 1.85
N VAL A 5 8.92 9.36 3.13
CA VAL A 5 9.81 9.62 4.26
C VAL A 5 9.47 8.57 5.34
N GLY A 6 10.47 7.82 5.79
CA GLY A 6 10.35 6.85 6.89
C GLY A 6 10.71 5.42 6.54
N LEU A 7 10.67 5.02 5.26
CA LEU A 7 11.09 3.70 4.80
C LEU A 7 12.60 3.65 4.51
N GLU A 8 13.17 4.72 3.97
CA GLU A 8 14.62 4.83 3.72
C GLU A 8 15.28 5.82 4.71
N PRO A 9 16.13 5.35 5.63
CA PRO A 9 16.99 6.19 6.47
C PRO A 9 17.59 7.44 5.82
N VAL A 10 18.18 7.39 4.61
CA VAL A 10 18.81 8.58 4.01
C VAL A 10 17.75 9.63 3.67
N ALA A 11 16.61 9.22 3.10
CA ALA A 11 15.50 10.14 2.80
C ALA A 11 14.96 10.77 4.09
N TYR A 12 14.83 9.98 5.15
CA TYR A 12 14.43 10.47 6.47
C TYR A 12 15.42 11.50 7.02
N PHE A 13 16.72 11.23 7.04
CA PHE A 13 17.70 12.20 7.57
C PHE A 13 17.81 13.46 6.73
N LEU A 14 17.70 13.35 5.40
CA LEU A 14 17.68 14.50 4.51
C LEU A 14 16.42 15.35 4.67
N SER A 15 15.30 14.76 5.09
CA SER A 15 14.04 15.49 5.26
C SER A 15 14.16 16.63 6.29
N PHE A 16 15.02 16.49 7.30
CA PHE A 16 15.29 17.50 8.34
C PHE A 16 16.05 18.74 7.82
N ALA A 17 16.70 18.64 6.67
CA ALA A 17 17.36 19.77 6.04
C ALA A 17 16.36 20.55 5.17
N ARG A 18 16.47 21.88 5.17
CA ARG A 18 15.75 22.75 4.23
C ARG A 18 16.56 22.83 2.93
N LEU A 19 16.33 21.89 2.03
CA LEU A 19 17.03 21.75 0.74
C LEU A 19 16.35 22.51 -0.41
N ALA A 20 15.07 22.88 -0.24
CA ALA A 20 14.33 23.70 -1.19
C ALA A 20 13.41 24.71 -0.47
N PRO A 21 13.04 25.83 -1.14
CA PRO A 21 12.08 26.80 -0.59
C PRO A 21 10.70 26.20 -0.29
N VAL A 22 10.32 25.16 -1.03
CA VAL A 22 9.12 24.35 -0.80
C VAL A 22 9.53 22.89 -0.82
N GLN A 23 9.27 22.19 0.27
CA GLN A 23 9.46 20.75 0.36
C GLN A 23 8.11 20.08 0.52
N ALA A 24 7.91 19.00 -0.24
CA ALA A 24 6.70 18.22 -0.17
C ALA A 24 7.06 16.74 -0.18
N VAL A 25 6.21 15.94 0.44
CA VAL A 25 6.30 14.47 0.46
C VAL A 25 5.09 13.87 -0.26
N TRP A 26 5.30 12.74 -0.91
CA TRP A 26 4.26 11.93 -1.52
C TRP A 26 3.82 10.79 -0.60
N TRP A 27 2.64 10.22 -0.82
CA TRP A 27 2.05 9.20 0.07
C TRP A 27 2.74 7.83 0.08
N GLY A 28 3.97 7.68 -0.42
CA GLY A 28 4.67 6.40 -0.48
C GLY A 28 4.81 5.70 0.89
N HIS A 29 4.92 6.49 1.96
CA HIS A 29 4.57 6.07 3.32
C HIS A 29 3.28 6.81 3.73
N PRO A 30 2.15 6.11 3.93
CA PRO A 30 0.86 6.74 4.14
C PRO A 30 0.65 7.17 5.60
N ASP A 31 1.57 7.99 6.11
CA ASP A 31 1.52 8.58 7.45
C ASP A 31 2.21 9.96 7.44
N THR A 32 1.89 10.83 8.40
CA THR A 32 2.56 12.13 8.52
C THR A 32 4.04 11.95 8.80
N THR A 33 4.90 12.81 8.24
CA THR A 33 6.34 12.74 8.49
C THR A 33 6.71 13.25 9.87
N GLY A 34 5.92 14.18 10.42
CA GLY A 34 6.25 14.90 11.66
C GLY A 34 7.46 15.84 11.53
N VAL A 35 7.96 16.09 10.32
CA VAL A 35 9.21 16.83 10.09
C VAL A 35 8.92 18.30 9.76
N PRO A 36 9.37 19.28 10.58
CA PRO A 36 9.01 20.71 10.41
C PRO A 36 9.49 21.37 9.11
N THR A 37 10.43 20.76 8.41
CA THR A 37 10.98 21.24 7.14
C THR A 37 10.19 20.74 5.92
N ILE A 38 9.19 19.87 6.09
CA ILE A 38 8.28 19.44 5.03
C ILE A 38 7.01 20.29 5.11
N ASP A 39 6.73 21.03 4.04
CA ASP A 39 5.64 22.01 4.00
C ASP A 39 4.30 21.37 3.59
N TYR A 40 4.35 20.37 2.70
CA TYR A 40 3.15 19.74 2.13
C TYR A 40 3.22 18.23 2.10
N PHE A 41 2.07 17.58 2.33
CA PHE A 41 1.88 16.16 2.09
C PHE A 41 0.88 15.99 0.94
N VAL A 42 1.32 15.35 -0.15
CA VAL A 42 0.48 15.13 -1.32
C VAL A 42 -0.27 13.81 -1.14
N SER A 43 -1.56 13.93 -0.82
CA SER A 43 -2.49 12.83 -0.58
C SER A 43 -3.61 12.79 -1.63
N SER A 44 -4.71 12.13 -1.27
CA SER A 44 -5.87 11.81 -2.10
C SER A 44 -7.14 12.47 -1.55
N ASP A 45 -8.14 12.69 -2.42
CA ASP A 45 -9.49 13.10 -2.06
C ASP A 45 -10.30 11.98 -1.35
N VAL A 46 -9.76 10.76 -1.23
CA VAL A 46 -10.34 9.69 -0.41
C VAL A 46 -10.01 9.81 1.08
N GLU A 47 -9.15 10.76 1.45
CA GLU A 47 -8.83 11.07 2.85
C GLU A 47 -10.09 11.40 3.66
N THR A 48 -10.03 11.12 4.96
CA THR A 48 -11.14 11.48 5.84
C THR A 48 -11.31 13.00 5.92
N SER A 49 -12.53 13.45 6.20
CA SER A 49 -12.83 14.88 6.40
C SER A 49 -12.02 15.52 7.53
N THR A 50 -11.52 14.71 8.48
CA THR A 50 -10.70 15.13 9.62
C THR A 50 -9.20 14.96 9.36
N ALA A 51 -8.78 14.59 8.15
CA ALA A 51 -7.37 14.29 7.88
C ALA A 51 -6.46 15.51 8.14
N ASP A 52 -6.90 16.75 7.87
CA ASP A 52 -6.03 17.94 8.07
C ASP A 52 -5.52 18.09 9.51
N SER A 53 -6.23 17.58 10.52
CA SER A 53 -5.77 17.61 11.92
C SER A 53 -4.80 16.50 12.29
N MET A 54 -4.62 15.51 11.41
CA MET A 54 -3.76 14.33 11.63
C MET A 54 -2.38 14.50 11.01
N TYR A 55 -2.18 15.49 10.13
CA TYR A 55 -0.91 15.75 9.46
C TYR A 55 -0.24 17.01 10.02
N SER A 56 1.07 16.91 10.22
CA SER A 56 1.91 18.07 10.55
C SER A 56 2.13 18.99 9.33
N GLU A 57 2.05 18.44 8.12
CA GLU A 57 2.17 19.12 6.86
C GLU A 57 0.82 19.64 6.36
N ARG A 58 0.83 20.61 5.44
CA ARG A 58 -0.39 21.00 4.75
C ARG A 58 -0.78 19.95 3.70
N LEU A 59 -1.95 19.35 3.85
CA LEU A 59 -2.46 18.38 2.89
C LEU A 59 -2.80 19.02 1.54
N VAL A 60 -2.29 18.41 0.47
CA VAL A 60 -2.69 18.66 -0.91
C VAL A 60 -3.38 17.41 -1.42
N ARG A 61 -4.70 17.50 -1.68
CA ARG A 61 -5.52 16.35 -2.06
C ARG A 61 -5.70 16.28 -3.57
N LEU A 62 -5.19 15.22 -4.18
CA LEU A 62 -5.40 14.92 -5.59
C LEU A 62 -6.64 14.06 -5.78
N LYS A 63 -7.25 14.11 -6.96
CA LYS A 63 -8.37 13.23 -7.31
C LYS A 63 -7.90 11.78 -7.41
N GLY A 64 -8.56 10.87 -6.69
CA GLY A 64 -8.13 9.46 -6.59
C GLY A 64 -6.72 9.33 -6.00
N LEU A 65 -6.00 8.26 -6.31
CA LEU A 65 -4.68 8.00 -5.72
C LEU A 65 -3.57 8.95 -6.20
N GLY A 66 -3.82 9.81 -7.19
CA GLY A 66 -2.77 10.64 -7.80
C GLY A 66 -1.64 9.85 -8.49
N ALA A 67 -1.78 8.52 -8.63
CA ALA A 67 -0.82 7.63 -9.26
C ALA A 67 -1.39 7.05 -10.56
N PHE A 68 -0.51 6.88 -11.55
CA PHE A 68 -0.84 6.25 -12.82
C PHE A 68 -0.14 4.90 -12.93
N PHE A 69 -0.91 3.82 -12.84
CA PHE A 69 -0.40 2.46 -12.95
C PHE A 69 -0.55 1.94 -14.37
N LEU A 70 0.55 1.46 -14.95
CA LEU A 70 0.48 0.68 -16.19
C LEU A 70 -0.03 -0.72 -15.87
N ARG A 71 -0.85 -1.27 -16.77
CA ARG A 71 -1.25 -2.68 -16.67
C ARG A 71 0.00 -3.56 -16.77
N PRO A 72 0.28 -4.41 -15.78
CA PRO A 72 1.44 -5.30 -15.86
C PRO A 72 1.29 -6.24 -17.05
N GLN A 73 2.39 -6.41 -17.80
CA GLN A 73 2.44 -7.39 -18.87
C GLN A 73 2.78 -8.75 -18.26
N PHE A 74 1.96 -9.75 -18.54
CA PHE A 74 2.25 -11.11 -18.13
C PHE A 74 3.32 -11.70 -19.06
N VAL A 75 4.50 -11.98 -18.50
CA VAL A 75 5.61 -12.63 -19.22
C VAL A 75 5.65 -14.08 -18.78
N GLY A 76 4.89 -14.94 -19.45
CA GLY A 76 4.83 -16.36 -19.15
C GLY A 76 4.02 -17.12 -20.19
N PRO A 77 4.16 -18.46 -20.25
CA PRO A 77 3.33 -19.27 -21.12
C PRO A 77 1.85 -19.06 -20.76
N ALA A 78 1.00 -18.92 -21.77
CA ALA A 78 -0.44 -18.89 -21.56
C ALA A 78 -0.87 -20.28 -21.06
N VAL A 79 -1.20 -20.37 -19.77
CA VAL A 79 -1.80 -21.57 -19.17
C VAL A 79 -3.28 -21.30 -18.99
N ASP A 80 -4.13 -22.21 -19.45
CA ASP A 80 -5.56 -22.07 -19.23
C ASP A 80 -5.92 -22.22 -17.74
N ILE A 81 -7.03 -21.62 -17.35
CA ILE A 81 -7.44 -21.54 -15.94
C ILE A 81 -7.69 -22.93 -15.31
N ILE A 82 -8.05 -23.95 -16.12
CA ILE A 82 -8.33 -25.30 -15.64
C ILE A 82 -7.02 -25.99 -15.28
N THR A 83 -6.05 -25.94 -16.19
CA THR A 83 -4.70 -26.49 -15.97
C THR A 83 -4.01 -25.79 -14.80
N LEU A 84 -4.08 -24.46 -14.72
CA LEU A 84 -3.50 -23.71 -13.59
C LEU A 84 -4.11 -24.15 -12.25
N ARG A 85 -5.45 -24.27 -12.20
CA ARG A 85 -6.15 -24.66 -10.98
C ARG A 85 -5.80 -26.08 -10.54
N GLU A 86 -5.70 -27.03 -11.48
CA GLU A 86 -5.32 -28.41 -11.18
C GLU A 86 -3.86 -28.51 -10.73
N ASN A 87 -2.96 -27.75 -11.35
CA ASN A 87 -1.55 -27.68 -10.93
C ASN A 87 -1.41 -27.18 -9.48
N ILE A 88 -2.08 -26.08 -9.11
CA ILE A 88 -2.00 -25.58 -7.73
C ILE A 88 -2.65 -26.59 -6.76
N ARG A 89 -3.78 -27.22 -7.15
CA ARG A 89 -4.43 -28.25 -6.34
C ARG A 89 -3.46 -29.41 -6.03
N GLN A 90 -2.73 -29.90 -7.03
CA GLN A 90 -1.76 -30.99 -6.86
C GLN A 90 -0.54 -30.55 -6.04
N GLN A 91 0.05 -29.39 -6.36
CA GLN A 91 1.23 -28.87 -5.68
C GLN A 91 0.98 -28.56 -4.19
N MET A 92 -0.22 -28.10 -3.86
CA MET A 92 -0.60 -27.76 -2.48
C MET A 92 -1.40 -28.86 -1.78
N ASN A 93 -1.51 -30.05 -2.39
CA ASN A 93 -2.25 -31.21 -1.85
C ASN A 93 -3.70 -30.88 -1.41
N LEU A 94 -4.43 -30.11 -2.24
CA LEU A 94 -5.80 -29.65 -1.94
C LEU A 94 -6.87 -30.68 -2.38
N PRO A 95 -8.04 -30.70 -1.72
CA PRO A 95 -9.15 -31.57 -2.08
C PRO A 95 -9.71 -31.23 -3.47
N LYS A 96 -10.49 -32.16 -4.07
CA LYS A 96 -11.12 -31.96 -5.40
C LYS A 96 -12.01 -30.72 -5.45
N LYS A 97 -12.74 -30.43 -4.36
CA LYS A 97 -13.57 -29.24 -4.20
C LYS A 97 -12.90 -28.33 -3.17
N PHE A 98 -12.52 -27.14 -3.60
CA PHE A 98 -11.86 -26.17 -2.75
C PHE A 98 -12.09 -24.74 -3.28
N ARG A 99 -11.90 -23.72 -2.45
CA ARG A 99 -11.96 -22.30 -2.84
C ARG A 99 -10.60 -21.66 -2.57
N PHE A 100 -10.20 -20.72 -3.41
CA PHE A 100 -8.99 -19.92 -3.18
C PHE A 100 -9.40 -18.57 -2.60
N TYR A 101 -8.87 -18.27 -1.43
CA TYR A 101 -8.85 -16.93 -0.86
C TYR A 101 -7.38 -16.49 -0.79
N LEU A 102 -7.07 -15.31 -1.32
CA LEU A 102 -5.70 -14.79 -1.38
C LEU A 102 -5.67 -13.38 -0.78
N CYS A 103 -4.83 -13.20 0.24
CA CYS A 103 -4.53 -11.90 0.83
C CYS A 103 -3.00 -11.70 0.82
N PRO A 104 -2.41 -11.25 -0.30
CA PRO A 104 -0.96 -11.16 -0.45
C PRO A 104 -0.46 -9.85 0.17
N GLN A 105 -0.31 -9.84 1.48
CA GLN A 105 0.12 -8.67 2.28
C GLN A 105 1.31 -9.03 3.17
N ALA A 106 2.09 -8.02 3.56
CA ALA A 106 3.18 -8.22 4.51
C ALA A 106 2.64 -8.63 5.88
N LEU A 107 3.38 -9.50 6.59
CA LEU A 107 2.90 -10.14 7.82
C LEU A 107 2.52 -9.14 8.92
N PHE A 108 3.24 -8.02 9.04
CA PHE A 108 2.99 -6.99 10.04
C PHE A 108 1.65 -6.24 9.84
N LYS A 109 0.94 -6.47 8.73
CA LYS A 109 -0.40 -5.93 8.50
C LYS A 109 -1.51 -6.77 9.12
N PHE A 110 -1.22 -8.00 9.56
CA PHE A 110 -2.21 -8.87 10.17
C PHE A 110 -2.25 -8.65 11.68
N HIS A 111 -3.30 -7.98 12.13
CA HIS A 111 -3.64 -7.88 13.55
C HIS A 111 -4.28 -9.21 14.02
N PRO A 112 -4.12 -9.64 15.29
CA PRO A 112 -4.72 -10.90 15.77
C PRO A 112 -6.24 -11.00 15.57
N THR A 113 -6.97 -9.89 15.60
CA THR A 113 -8.42 -9.87 15.34
C THR A 113 -8.78 -10.13 13.87
N PHE A 114 -7.79 -10.22 12.98
CA PHE A 114 -8.04 -10.62 11.59
C PHE A 114 -8.44 -12.09 11.48
N ASP A 115 -8.08 -12.92 12.47
CA ASP A 115 -8.50 -14.32 12.53
C ASP A 115 -10.03 -14.44 12.59
N ASP A 116 -10.70 -13.56 13.36
CA ASP A 116 -12.17 -13.51 13.44
C ASP A 116 -12.81 -13.25 12.07
N VAL A 117 -12.22 -12.32 11.30
CA VAL A 117 -12.68 -12.01 9.92
C VAL A 117 -12.49 -13.22 8.98
N LEU A 118 -11.42 -14.00 9.16
CA LEU A 118 -11.20 -15.20 8.37
C LEU A 118 -12.20 -16.30 8.72
N LEU A 119 -12.54 -16.47 10.00
CA LEU A 119 -13.56 -17.42 10.44
C LEU A 119 -14.92 -17.07 9.84
N ASP A 120 -15.32 -15.79 9.88
CA ASP A 120 -16.58 -15.32 9.29
C ASP A 120 -16.71 -15.59 7.77
N ILE A 121 -15.59 -15.76 7.05
CA ILE A 121 -15.56 -16.07 5.62
C ILE A 121 -15.56 -17.58 5.35
N LEU A 122 -15.02 -18.37 6.28
CA LEU A 122 -14.77 -19.80 6.10
C LEU A 122 -15.87 -20.69 6.69
N ASP A 123 -16.63 -20.19 7.67
CA ASP A 123 -17.85 -20.82 8.21
C ASP A 123 -19.04 -20.76 7.23
#